data_AF-A0A954WUR7-F1
#
_entry.id   AF-A0A954WUR7-F1
#
_cell.length_a   1.000
_cell.length_b   1.000
_cell.length_c   1.000
_cell.angle_alpha   90.00
_cell.angle_beta   90.00
_cell.angle_gamma   90.00
#
_symmetry.space_group_name_H-M   'P 1'
#
loop_
_entity.id
_entity.type
_entity.pdbx_description
1 polymer ?
#
loop_
_entity_poly.entity_id
_entity_poly.type
_entity_poly.pdbx_seq_one_letter_code
_entity_poly.pdbx_strand_id
1 'polypeptide(L)'
;MDVSTPDGTGTAAQFQDAPWASNPTGTPGIGVWLKAFEGNQADGGDPPANATLYQDVAAPAGDYEVSFFFRKEANYQAESTFVELLENDARIGFLDLTAVDTGGAFEQFSFSGSTAGGSLRVQAKMVNGVDAMANPQSAMFDDFSLSVVPEPSSSVLLLAGMLALAARRRRR
;
A
#
# COMPACT_ATOMS: atom_id res chain seq x y z
N MET A 1 5.35 -14.87 -2.98
CA MET A 1 4.03 -14.76 -2.31
C MET A 1 4.03 -15.78 -1.19
N ASP A 2 4.14 -15.33 0.05
CA ASP A 2 3.99 -16.21 1.20
C ASP A 2 2.50 -16.24 1.57
N VAL A 3 1.94 -17.45 1.69
CA VAL A 3 0.51 -17.67 1.87
C VAL A 3 0.33 -18.35 3.22
N SER A 4 0.20 -17.55 4.27
CA SER A 4 -0.17 -18.03 5.59
C SER A 4 -1.62 -18.49 5.57
N THR A 5 -1.84 -19.76 5.94
CA THR A 5 -3.16 -20.38 6.17
C THR A 5 -3.49 -20.29 7.65
N PRO A 6 -4.33 -19.35 8.11
CA PRO A 6 -4.56 -19.14 9.54
C PRO A 6 -5.56 -20.13 10.15
N ASP A 7 -6.42 -20.76 9.34
CA ASP A 7 -7.42 -21.75 9.77
C ASP A 7 -7.18 -23.18 9.23
N GLY A 8 -6.15 -23.38 8.41
CA GLY A 8 -5.82 -24.67 7.82
C GLY A 8 -6.71 -25.14 6.66
N THR A 9 -7.62 -24.31 6.12
CA THR A 9 -8.37 -24.64 4.88
C THR A 9 -8.41 -23.54 3.83
N GLY A 10 -8.25 -22.26 4.21
CA GLY A 10 -8.21 -21.13 3.30
C GLY A 10 -6.96 -20.24 3.47
N THR A 11 -6.73 -19.38 2.48
CA THR A 11 -5.59 -18.45 2.45
C THR A 11 -6.00 -17.11 3.05
N ALA A 12 -5.19 -16.45 3.89
CA ALA A 12 -5.57 -15.14 4.46
C ALA A 12 -5.67 -13.98 3.43
N ALA A 13 -5.13 -14.21 2.23
CA ALA A 13 -5.26 -13.33 1.09
C ALA A 13 -5.54 -14.12 -0.20
N GLN A 14 -6.23 -13.49 -1.14
CA GLN A 14 -6.56 -14.07 -2.43
C GLN A 14 -6.60 -12.98 -3.51
N PHE A 15 -6.09 -13.30 -4.70
CA PHE A 15 -6.38 -12.52 -5.90
C PHE A 15 -7.78 -12.89 -6.40
N GLN A 16 -8.67 -11.90 -6.49
CA GLN A 16 -10.08 -12.13 -6.78
C GLN A 16 -10.55 -11.29 -7.97
N ASP A 17 -11.03 -11.99 -9.00
CA ASP A 17 -11.78 -11.40 -10.11
C ASP A 17 -13.25 -11.30 -9.70
N ALA A 18 -13.63 -10.21 -9.04
CA ALA A 18 -15.01 -9.93 -8.70
C ALA A 18 -15.27 -8.42 -8.61
N PRO A 19 -16.46 -7.92 -9.00
CA PRO A 19 -16.75 -6.47 -8.99
C PRO A 19 -16.66 -5.81 -7.61
N TRP A 20 -16.75 -6.59 -6.53
CA TRP A 20 -16.61 -6.10 -5.16
C TRP A 20 -15.15 -6.13 -4.68
N ALA A 21 -14.28 -6.88 -5.35
CA ALA A 21 -12.87 -7.02 -5.02
C ALA A 21 -11.97 -6.06 -5.80
N SER A 22 -12.45 -5.47 -6.89
CA SER A 22 -11.70 -4.53 -7.72
C SER A 22 -12.30 -3.13 -7.75
N ASN A 23 -11.43 -2.14 -7.93
CA ASN A 23 -11.78 -0.74 -8.04
C ASN A 23 -12.64 -0.51 -9.30
N PRO A 24 -13.86 0.05 -9.16
CA PRO A 24 -14.76 0.25 -10.31
C PRO A 24 -14.31 1.35 -11.28
N THR A 25 -13.35 2.19 -10.89
CA THR A 25 -12.80 3.25 -11.75
C THR A 25 -11.56 2.83 -12.53
N GLY A 26 -10.96 1.69 -12.17
CA GLY A 26 -9.78 1.12 -12.80
C GLY A 26 -10.09 0.24 -14.02
N THR A 27 -9.08 -0.48 -14.49
CA THR A 27 -9.33 -1.55 -15.47
C THR A 27 -10.09 -2.67 -14.74
N PRO A 28 -11.25 -3.14 -15.23
CA PRO A 28 -11.93 -4.28 -14.63
C PRO A 28 -10.93 -5.43 -14.46
N GLY A 29 -10.73 -5.88 -13.23
CA GLY A 29 -9.54 -6.64 -12.91
C GLY A 29 -9.61 -7.41 -11.61
N ILE A 30 -8.46 -8.02 -11.33
CA ILE A 30 -8.20 -8.88 -10.19
C ILE A 30 -7.65 -8.02 -9.06
N GLY A 31 -8.47 -7.76 -8.05
CA GLY A 31 -8.01 -7.10 -6.83
C GLY A 31 -7.43 -8.09 -5.82
N VAL A 32 -6.83 -7.57 -4.75
CA VAL A 32 -6.31 -8.37 -3.64
C VAL A 32 -7.30 -8.31 -2.50
N TRP A 33 -7.84 -9.46 -2.12
CA TRP A 33 -8.79 -9.64 -1.05
C TRP A 33 -8.08 -10.17 0.21
N LEU A 34 -8.12 -9.38 1.29
CA LEU A 34 -7.67 -9.78 2.62
C LEU A 34 -8.85 -10.29 3.44
N LYS A 35 -8.73 -11.52 3.94
CA LYS A 35 -9.79 -12.23 4.65
C LYS A 35 -9.48 -12.31 6.14
N ALA A 36 -9.81 -11.25 6.87
CA ALA A 36 -9.61 -11.20 8.33
C ALA A 36 -10.35 -12.34 9.05
N PHE A 37 -11.52 -12.71 8.53
CA PHE A 37 -12.36 -13.80 9.03
C PHE A 37 -11.72 -15.18 8.97
N GLU A 38 -10.56 -15.35 8.33
CA GLU A 38 -9.81 -16.62 8.38
C GLU A 38 -9.08 -16.78 9.72
N GLY A 39 -9.07 -15.75 10.58
CA GLY A 39 -8.45 -15.78 11.90
C GLY A 39 -9.48 -15.92 13.02
N ASN A 40 -9.15 -16.71 14.04
CA ASN A 40 -9.96 -16.85 15.26
C ASN A 40 -11.44 -17.25 15.01
N GLN A 41 -11.69 -18.21 14.12
CA GLN A 41 -13.04 -18.65 13.73
C GLN A 41 -13.73 -19.56 14.75
N ALA A 42 -12.98 -20.40 15.46
CA ALA A 42 -13.53 -21.28 16.49
C ALA A 42 -13.52 -20.60 17.88
N ASP A 43 -14.45 -21.01 18.75
CA ASP A 43 -14.56 -20.61 20.18
C ASP A 43 -13.31 -20.96 21.06
N GLY A 44 -12.16 -21.31 20.46
CA GLY A 44 -11.07 -22.04 21.11
C GLY A 44 -9.63 -21.57 20.81
N GLY A 45 -9.41 -20.45 20.11
CA GLY A 45 -8.07 -19.85 19.98
C GLY A 45 -7.30 -20.22 18.72
N ASP A 46 -7.97 -20.24 17.57
CA ASP A 46 -7.26 -20.21 16.29
C ASP A 46 -6.40 -18.95 16.22
N PRO A 47 -5.19 -19.04 15.64
CA PRO A 47 -4.34 -17.86 15.53
C PRO A 47 -5.03 -16.79 14.67
N PRO A 48 -4.81 -15.51 14.97
CA PRO A 48 -5.22 -14.44 14.08
C PRO A 48 -4.61 -14.57 12.67
N ALA A 49 -5.36 -14.12 11.66
CA ALA A 49 -4.97 -14.16 10.26
C ALA A 49 -3.89 -13.13 9.96
N ASN A 50 -2.76 -13.58 9.42
CA ASN A 50 -1.74 -12.70 8.88
C ASN A 50 -1.74 -12.82 7.37
N ALA A 51 -1.60 -11.71 6.66
CA ALA A 51 -1.48 -11.69 5.21
C ALA A 51 -0.43 -10.69 4.76
N THR A 52 0.28 -11.02 3.69
CA THR A 52 1.29 -10.18 3.10
C THR A 52 1.27 -10.33 1.58
N LEU A 53 1.07 -9.22 0.89
CA LEU A 53 1.33 -9.08 -0.55
C LEU A 53 2.58 -8.24 -0.71
N TYR A 54 3.53 -8.67 -1.53
CA TYR A 54 4.66 -7.84 -1.88
C TYR A 54 5.12 -8.07 -3.32
N GLN A 55 5.77 -7.04 -3.86
CA GLN A 55 6.49 -7.11 -5.12
C GLN A 55 7.84 -6.41 -4.98
N ASP A 56 8.87 -7.10 -5.44
CA ASP A 56 10.22 -6.54 -5.55
C ASP A 56 10.42 -5.96 -6.96
N VAL A 57 11.01 -4.76 -7.03
CA VAL A 57 11.31 -4.05 -8.28
C VAL A 57 12.69 -3.41 -8.20
N ALA A 58 13.47 -3.52 -9.29
CA ALA A 58 14.72 -2.79 -9.40
C ALA A 58 14.42 -1.31 -9.71
N ALA A 59 15.07 -0.40 -8.98
CA ALA A 59 14.84 1.04 -9.08
C ALA A 59 16.17 1.82 -8.98
N PRO A 60 16.38 2.88 -9.80
CA PRO A 60 17.47 3.83 -9.58
C PRO A 60 17.28 4.64 -8.29
N ALA A 61 18.31 5.39 -7.91
CA ALA A 61 18.21 6.37 -6.83
C ALA A 61 17.19 7.46 -7.17
N GLY A 62 16.44 7.92 -6.17
CA GLY A 62 15.45 8.99 -6.33
C GLY A 62 14.33 8.94 -5.30
N ASP A 63 13.39 9.87 -5.46
CA ASP A 63 12.14 9.91 -4.72
C ASP A 63 11.06 9.13 -5.47
N TYR A 64 10.29 8.35 -4.74
CA TYR A 64 9.22 7.51 -5.29
C TYR A 64 7.91 7.79 -4.58
N GLU A 65 6.81 7.73 -5.33
CA GLU A 65 5.45 7.72 -4.82
C GLU A 65 4.83 6.35 -5.09
N VAL A 66 4.34 5.73 -4.02
CA VAL A 66 3.45 4.57 -4.08
C VAL A 66 2.03 5.09 -4.05
N SER A 67 1.18 4.63 -4.98
CA SER A 67 -0.27 4.84 -4.92
C SER A 67 -1.03 3.54 -5.13
N PHE A 68 -2.24 3.47 -4.57
CA PHE A 68 -3.11 2.29 -4.65
C PHE A 68 -4.54 2.69 -4.27
N PHE A 69 -5.50 1.82 -4.58
CA PHE A 69 -6.85 1.90 -4.04
C PHE A 69 -7.01 0.94 -2.86
N PHE A 70 -7.74 1.38 -1.85
CA PHE A 70 -8.06 0.58 -0.67
C PHE A 70 -9.55 0.67 -0.36
N ARG A 71 -10.13 -0.47 0.01
CA ARG A 71 -11.50 -0.58 0.51
C ARG A 71 -11.47 -1.37 1.81
N LYS A 72 -12.21 -0.91 2.81
CA LYS A 72 -12.43 -1.63 4.06
C LYS A 72 -13.92 -1.82 4.29
N GLU A 73 -14.31 -3.05 4.60
CA GLU A 73 -15.70 -3.39 4.90
C GLU A 73 -16.03 -3.13 6.38
N ALA A 74 -17.32 -2.94 6.67
CA ALA A 74 -17.80 -2.40 7.95
C ALA A 74 -17.33 -3.18 9.19
N ASN A 75 -17.24 -4.50 9.10
CA ASN A 75 -16.87 -5.36 10.23
C ASN A 75 -15.43 -5.89 10.10
N TYR A 76 -14.60 -5.32 9.22
CA TYR A 76 -13.19 -5.75 9.11
C TYR A 76 -12.43 -5.46 10.40
N GLN A 77 -11.82 -6.50 10.99
CA GLN A 77 -11.05 -6.40 12.22
C GLN A 77 -9.64 -6.99 12.02
N ALA A 78 -8.62 -6.19 12.32
CA ALA A 78 -7.23 -6.60 12.36
C ALA A 78 -6.48 -5.72 13.38
N GLU A 79 -5.39 -6.24 13.95
CA GLU A 79 -4.51 -5.43 14.80
C GLU A 79 -3.85 -4.31 14.00
N SER A 80 -3.40 -4.60 12.77
CA SER A 80 -2.94 -3.57 11.86
C SER A 80 -3.14 -3.92 10.39
N THR A 81 -3.33 -2.88 9.59
CA THR A 81 -3.41 -2.94 8.13
C THR A 81 -2.63 -1.78 7.57
N PHE A 82 -1.64 -2.03 6.72
CA PHE A 82 -0.75 -0.97 6.24
C PHE A 82 -0.07 -1.33 4.92
N VAL A 83 0.47 -0.30 4.27
CA VAL A 83 1.36 -0.43 3.11
C VAL A 83 2.69 0.20 3.44
N GLU A 84 3.78 -0.44 3.01
CA GLU A 84 5.13 0.05 3.20
C GLU A 84 5.97 -0.09 1.93
N LEU A 85 6.97 0.79 1.82
CA LEU A 85 8.01 0.75 0.82
C LEU A 85 9.33 0.45 1.54
N LEU A 86 10.02 -0.61 1.14
CA LEU A 86 11.29 -1.02 1.71
C LEU A 86 12.42 -0.95 0.67
N GLU A 87 13.63 -0.65 1.14
CA GLU A 87 14.90 -0.80 0.43
C GLU A 87 15.80 -1.73 1.25
N ASN A 88 16.20 -2.87 0.70
CA ASN A 88 17.00 -3.87 1.41
C ASN A 88 16.41 -4.24 2.80
N ASP A 89 15.10 -4.48 2.85
CA ASP A 89 14.30 -4.74 4.05
C ASP A 89 14.26 -3.59 5.09
N ALA A 90 14.84 -2.43 4.80
CA ALA A 90 14.69 -1.22 5.61
C ALA A 90 13.51 -0.38 5.09
N ARG A 91 12.61 0.01 5.99
CA ARG A 91 11.42 0.81 5.63
C ARG A 91 11.80 2.26 5.29
N ILE A 92 11.49 2.68 4.06
CA ILE A 92 11.72 4.04 3.54
C ILE A 92 10.43 4.83 3.29
N GLY A 93 9.26 4.17 3.31
CA GLY A 93 7.94 4.79 3.24
C GLY A 93 6.89 3.92 3.94
N PHE A 94 5.84 4.54 4.47
CA PHE A 94 4.83 3.85 5.28
C PHE A 94 3.49 4.61 5.29
N LEU A 95 2.40 3.86 5.18
CA LEU A 95 1.05 4.36 5.39
C LEU A 95 0.24 3.36 6.23
N ASP A 96 -0.20 3.79 7.41
CA ASP A 96 -1.09 3.03 8.28
C ASP A 96 -2.55 3.25 7.86
N LEU A 97 -3.27 2.15 7.64
CA LEU A 97 -4.67 2.11 7.20
C LEU A 97 -5.59 1.54 8.28
N THR A 98 -5.06 1.19 9.45
CA THR A 98 -5.80 0.47 10.51
C THR A 98 -7.06 1.24 10.93
N ALA A 99 -6.92 2.55 11.14
CA ALA A 99 -8.01 3.44 11.57
C ALA A 99 -8.77 4.09 10.40
N VAL A 100 -8.41 3.80 9.15
CA VAL A 100 -9.13 4.33 7.99
C VAL A 100 -10.52 3.70 7.93
N ASP A 101 -11.52 4.52 7.62
CA ASP A 101 -12.88 4.11 7.29
C ASP A 101 -13.17 4.58 5.87
N THR A 102 -13.37 3.63 4.95
CA THR A 102 -13.68 3.95 3.55
C THR A 102 -15.19 3.90 3.26
N GLY A 103 -16.03 3.70 4.29
CA GLY A 103 -17.48 3.54 4.13
C GLY A 103 -17.89 2.38 3.22
N GLY A 104 -17.01 1.38 3.04
CA GLY A 104 -17.20 0.28 2.08
C GLY A 104 -16.96 0.65 0.62
N ALA A 105 -16.48 1.85 0.31
CA ALA A 105 -16.05 2.27 -1.02
C ALA A 105 -14.53 2.07 -1.21
N PHE A 106 -14.09 2.08 -2.48
CA PHE A 106 -12.66 2.20 -2.80
C PHE A 106 -12.24 3.67 -2.75
N GLU A 107 -11.16 3.95 -2.04
CA GLU A 107 -10.52 5.26 -1.95
C GLU A 107 -9.06 5.15 -2.37
N GLN A 108 -8.55 6.19 -3.02
CA GLN A 108 -7.16 6.24 -3.47
C GLN A 108 -6.26 6.80 -2.36
N PHE A 109 -5.13 6.16 -2.13
CA PHE A 109 -4.11 6.58 -1.19
C PHE A 109 -2.75 6.68 -1.88
N SER A 110 -1.89 7.57 -1.37
CA SER A 110 -0.49 7.61 -1.77
C SER A 110 0.43 7.98 -0.61
N PHE A 111 1.69 7.58 -0.72
CA PHE A 111 2.77 8.01 0.17
C PHE A 111 4.11 7.93 -0.58
N SER A 112 5.14 8.60 -0.05
CA SER A 112 6.45 8.66 -0.69
C SER A 112 7.55 7.99 0.13
N GLY A 113 8.65 7.66 -0.54
CA GLY A 113 9.92 7.26 0.08
C GLY A 113 11.10 7.55 -0.85
N SER A 114 12.29 7.75 -0.28
CA SER A 114 13.52 8.05 -1.02
C SER A 114 14.47 6.86 -0.97
N THR A 115 15.12 6.53 -2.09
CA THR A 115 16.04 5.39 -2.22
C THR A 115 17.39 5.83 -2.76
N ALA A 116 18.45 5.14 -2.34
CA ALA A 116 19.79 5.27 -2.93
C ALA A 116 19.96 4.42 -4.20
N GLY A 117 18.90 3.75 -4.64
CA GLY A 117 18.88 2.81 -5.74
C GLY A 117 19.12 1.37 -5.29
N GLY A 118 18.56 0.41 -6.03
CA GLY A 118 18.66 -1.01 -5.72
C GLY A 118 17.33 -1.73 -5.90
N SER A 119 17.04 -2.68 -5.00
CA SER A 119 15.76 -3.40 -4.97
C SER A 119 14.82 -2.70 -3.99
N LEU A 120 13.69 -2.22 -4.52
CA LEU A 120 12.57 -1.75 -3.71
C LEU A 120 11.54 -2.86 -3.55
N ARG A 121 10.92 -2.92 -2.38
CA ARG A 121 9.76 -3.78 -2.10
C ARG A 121 8.56 -2.93 -1.74
N VAL A 122 7.48 -3.02 -2.51
CA VAL A 122 6.17 -2.52 -2.07
C VAL A 122 5.46 -3.67 -1.38
N GLN A 123 4.95 -3.45 -0.17
CA GLN A 123 4.31 -4.50 0.62
C GLN A 123 3.02 -3.98 1.27
N ALA A 124 1.92 -4.72 1.11
CA ALA A 124 0.65 -4.52 1.81
C ALA A 124 0.45 -5.65 2.82
N LYS A 125 0.06 -5.32 4.06
CA LYS A 125 -0.03 -6.29 5.15
C LYS A 125 -1.34 -6.16 5.92
N MET A 126 -1.80 -7.31 6.38
CA MET A 126 -2.75 -7.44 7.47
C MET A 126 -2.07 -8.25 8.57
N VAL A 127 -2.05 -7.69 9.77
CA VAL A 127 -1.52 -8.37 10.96
C VAL A 127 -2.67 -8.66 11.89
N ASN A 128 -2.74 -9.92 12.30
CA ASN A 128 -3.72 -10.42 13.26
C ASN A 128 -5.18 -10.03 12.95
N GLY A 129 -5.63 -10.32 11.73
CA GLY A 129 -7.03 -10.31 11.34
C GLY A 129 -7.86 -11.31 12.15
N VAL A 130 -9.09 -10.95 12.52
CA VAL A 130 -9.99 -11.79 13.31
C VAL A 130 -11.39 -11.79 12.72
N ASP A 131 -12.11 -12.90 12.89
CA ASP A 131 -13.53 -13.00 12.55
C ASP A 131 -14.36 -12.14 13.48
N ALA A 132 -15.04 -11.15 12.90
CA ALA A 132 -15.97 -10.27 13.59
C ALA A 132 -17.34 -10.92 13.83
N MET A 133 -17.55 -12.15 13.35
CA MET A 133 -18.82 -12.89 13.39
C MET A 133 -19.97 -12.11 12.70
N ALA A 134 -19.61 -11.21 11.78
CA ALA A 134 -20.53 -10.33 11.07
C ALA A 134 -20.00 -10.00 9.67
N ASN A 135 -20.84 -10.16 8.65
CA ASN A 135 -20.52 -9.78 7.27
C ASN A 135 -21.11 -8.40 6.94
N PRO A 136 -20.45 -7.61 6.08
CA PRO A 136 -19.16 -7.86 5.42
C PRO A 136 -17.94 -7.48 6.30
N GLN A 137 -16.79 -8.17 6.14
CA GLN A 137 -15.63 -8.08 7.06
C GLN A 137 -14.24 -8.25 6.41
N SER A 138 -14.08 -7.80 5.18
CA SER A 138 -12.82 -7.89 4.43
C SER A 138 -12.16 -6.53 4.23
N ALA A 139 -10.90 -6.56 3.79
CA ALA A 139 -10.25 -5.41 3.19
C ALA A 139 -9.73 -5.77 1.80
N MET A 140 -9.65 -4.79 0.92
CA MET A 140 -9.23 -4.98 -0.46
C MET A 140 -8.21 -3.92 -0.86
N PHE A 141 -7.24 -4.35 -1.65
CA PHE A 141 -6.31 -3.46 -2.34
C PHE A 141 -6.42 -3.66 -3.85
N ASP A 142 -6.23 -2.59 -4.60
CA ASP A 142 -6.20 -2.66 -6.06
C ASP A 142 -5.31 -1.56 -6.67
N ASP A 143 -4.97 -1.71 -7.95
CA ASP A 143 -4.32 -0.68 -8.78
C ASP A 143 -3.02 -0.10 -8.16
N PHE A 144 -2.14 -0.96 -7.63
CA PHE A 144 -0.82 -0.52 -7.14
C PHE A 144 0.01 0.12 -8.26
N SER A 145 0.57 1.29 -7.96
CA SER A 145 1.51 2.00 -8.80
C SER A 145 2.72 2.47 -7.99
N LEU A 146 3.89 2.37 -8.61
CA LEU A 146 5.13 2.95 -8.11
C LEU A 146 5.69 3.87 -9.19
N SER A 147 5.79 5.16 -8.87
CA SER A 147 6.25 6.17 -9.83
C SER A 147 7.40 6.99 -9.25
N VAL A 148 8.33 7.40 -10.10
CA VAL A 148 9.42 8.31 -9.73
C VAL A 148 8.83 9.71 -9.59
N VAL A 149 9.04 10.36 -8.45
CA VAL A 149 8.73 11.78 -8.27
C VAL A 149 9.85 12.57 -8.95
N PRO A 150 9.57 13.33 -10.02
CA PRO A 150 10.61 14.12 -10.67
C PRO A 150 11.18 15.11 -9.66
N GLU A 151 12.51 15.11 -9.48
CA GLU A 151 13.14 16.13 -8.66
C GLU A 151 12.67 17.51 -9.15
N PRO A 152 12.17 18.40 -8.26
CA PRO A 152 11.77 19.74 -8.64
C PRO A 152 13.01 20.38 -9.22
N SER A 153 12.99 20.60 -10.54
CA SER A 153 14.19 20.69 -11.36
C SER A 153 15.23 21.55 -10.64
N SER A 154 16.19 20.92 -9.97
CA SER A 154 17.22 21.64 -9.21
C SER A 154 17.96 22.57 -10.16
N SER A 155 18.01 22.17 -11.43
CA SER A 155 18.39 22.97 -12.60
C SER A 155 17.59 24.26 -12.77
N VAL A 156 16.26 24.26 -12.62
CA VAL A 156 15.40 25.46 -12.70
C VAL A 156 15.67 26.39 -11.52
N LEU A 157 15.80 25.88 -10.29
CA LEU A 157 16.17 26.71 -9.13
C LEU A 157 17.58 27.28 -9.29
N LEU A 158 18.52 26.48 -9.76
CA LEU A 158 19.88 26.93 -10.06
C LEU A 158 19.87 27.98 -11.17
N LEU A 159 19.13 27.78 -12.26
CA LEU A 159 19.02 28.71 -13.38
C LEU A 159 18.37 30.02 -12.93
N ALA A 160 17.28 29.96 -12.15
CA ALA A 160 16.63 31.12 -11.58
C ALA A 160 17.58 31.89 -10.63
N GLY A 161 18.34 31.17 -9.80
CA GLY A 161 19.39 31.74 -8.95
C GLY A 161 20.49 32.43 -9.76
N MET A 162 20.97 31.80 -10.83
CA MET A 162 21.97 32.38 -11.74
C MET A 162 21.44 33.63 -12.45
N LEU A 163 20.19 33.61 -12.92
CA LEU A 163 19.53 34.76 -13.56
C LEU A 163 19.34 35.92 -12.57
N ALA A 164 18.93 35.64 -11.34
CA ALA A 164 18.80 36.66 -10.29
C ALA A 164 20.16 37.31 -9.95
N LEU A 165 21.24 36.52 -9.88
CA LEU A 165 22.61 37.01 -9.67
C LEU A 165 23.09 37.88 -10.84
N ALA A 166 22.82 37.46 -12.08
CA ALA A 166 23.18 38.21 -13.28
C ALA A 166 22.44 39.56 -13.35
N ALA A 167 21.14 39.57 -13.04
CA ALA A 167 20.34 40.79 -12.96
C ALA A 167 20.83 41.75 -11.87
N ARG A 168 21.24 41.23 -10.71
CA ARG A 168 21.82 42.04 -9.63
C ARG A 168 23.15 42.68 -10.02
N ARG A 169 24.01 41.97 -10.75
CA ARG A 169 25.29 42.52 -11.23
C ARG A 169 25.11 43.67 -12.23
N ARG A 170 24.06 43.67 -13.05
CA ARG A 170 23.79 44.76 -14.01
C ARG A 170 23.27 46.04 -13.36
N ARG A 171 22.80 45.98 -12.10
CA ARG A 171 22.25 47.13 -11.36
C ARG A 171 23.28 47.82 -10.45
N ARG A 172 24.48 47.24 -10.30
CA ARG A 172 25.62 47.86 -9.60
C ARG A 172 26.57 48.44 -10.62
#